data_AF-T1BUB7-F1
#
_entry.id   AF-T1BUB7-F1
#
_cell.length_a   1.000
_cell.length_b   1.000
_cell.length_c   1.000
_cell.angle_alpha   90.00
_cell.angle_beta   90.00
_cell.angle_gamma   90.00
#
_symmetry.space_group_name_H-M   'P 1'
#
loop_
_entity.id
_entity.type
_entity.pdbx_description
1 polymer ?
#
loop_
_entity_poly.entity_id
_entity_poly.type
_entity_poly.pdbx_seq_one_letter_code
_entity_poly.pdbx_strand_id
1 'polypeptide(L)'
;MDPGGLREKLASLDGILDERRRRLVFAAEARALGRGGIELVHEATGMARSTLARGIRELAQPPVLSTSRVRRAGGGRKQLVEKDPALLSDLEALVEPGT
;
A
#
# COMPACT_ATOMS: atom_id res chain seq x y z
N MET A 1 8.97 -24.93 14.31
CA MET A 1 9.58 -24.05 13.30
C MET A 1 10.80 -23.44 13.95
N ASP A 2 11.97 -23.54 13.33
CA ASP A 2 13.19 -22.89 13.82
C ASP A 2 13.07 -21.36 13.67
N PRO A 3 13.34 -20.56 14.73
CA PRO A 3 13.34 -19.10 14.65
C PRO A 3 14.22 -18.54 13.53
N GLY A 4 15.34 -19.21 13.21
CA GLY A 4 16.22 -18.85 12.09
C GLY A 4 15.51 -18.94 10.74
N GLY A 5 14.90 -20.09 10.45
CA GLY A 5 14.14 -20.32 9.22
C GLY A 5 12.93 -19.39 9.04
N LEU A 6 12.25 -18.98 10.12
CA LEU A 6 11.17 -18.00 10.04
C LEU A 6 11.68 -16.63 9.56
N ARG A 7 12.80 -16.16 10.12
CA ARG A 7 13.41 -14.88 9.75
C ARG A 7 13.85 -14.88 8.29
N GLU A 8 14.54 -15.93 7.85
CA GLU A 8 15.00 -16.05 6.46
C GLU A 8 13.83 -16.03 5.47
N LYS A 9 12.78 -16.82 5.75
CA LYS A 9 11.56 -16.86 4.93
C LYS A 9 10.91 -15.48 4.83
N LEU A 10 10.71 -14.79 5.96
CA LEU A 10 10.02 -13.50 5.95
C LEU A 10 10.87 -12.38 5.34
N ALA A 11 12.19 -12.39 5.58
CA ALA A 11 13.12 -11.44 4.96
C ALA A 11 13.14 -11.55 3.43
N SER A 12 13.02 -12.77 2.88
CA SER A 12 12.95 -12.99 1.43
C SER A 12 11.74 -12.31 0.76
N LEU A 13 10.70 -11.99 1.53
CA LEU A 13 9.46 -11.37 1.03
C LEU A 13 9.40 -9.85 1.29
N ASP A 14 10.25 -9.33 2.18
CA ASP A 14 10.12 -7.98 2.74
C ASP A 14 10.20 -6.87 1.68
N GLY A 15 11.02 -7.05 0.65
CA GLY A 15 11.19 -6.09 -0.45
C GLY A 15 10.25 -6.28 -1.65
N ILE A 16 9.45 -7.36 -1.67
CA ILE A 16 8.58 -7.71 -2.79
C ILE A 16 7.13 -7.29 -2.50
N LEU A 17 6.73 -7.37 -1.23
CA LEU A 17 5.38 -7.11 -0.79
C LEU A 17 5.14 -5.61 -0.53
N ASP A 18 3.94 -5.13 -0.88
CA ASP A 18 3.50 -3.82 -0.38
C ASP A 18 3.14 -3.90 1.11
N GLU A 19 2.98 -2.76 1.76
CA GLU A 19 2.74 -2.66 3.20
C GLU A 19 1.53 -3.49 3.67
N ARG A 20 0.49 -3.59 2.83
CA ARG A 20 -0.72 -4.38 3.14
C ARG A 20 -0.44 -5.87 3.04
N ARG A 21 0.13 -6.34 1.93
CA ARG A 21 0.45 -7.75 1.71
C ARG A 21 1.47 -8.25 2.72
N ARG A 22 2.49 -7.44 3.01
CA ARG A 22 3.50 -7.71 4.04
C ARG A 22 2.86 -7.99 5.38
N ARG A 23 1.99 -7.08 5.85
CA ARG A 23 1.23 -7.27 7.10
C ARG A 23 0.41 -8.57 7.10
N LEU A 24 -0.28 -8.88 6.00
CA LEU A 24 -1.15 -10.05 5.92
C LEU A 24 -0.35 -11.36 5.93
N VAL A 25 0.76 -11.44 5.19
CA VAL A 25 1.63 -12.63 5.21
C VAL A 25 2.21 -12.85 6.60
N PHE A 26 2.73 -11.80 7.24
CA PHE A 26 3.37 -11.92 8.56
C PHE A 26 2.34 -12.29 9.63
N ALA A 27 1.14 -11.72 9.54
CA ALA A 27 0.02 -12.11 10.40
C ALA A 27 -0.43 -13.56 10.17
N ALA A 28 -0.40 -14.06 8.93
CA ALA A 28 -0.73 -15.45 8.63
C ALA A 28 0.28 -16.42 9.26
N GLU A 29 1.57 -16.12 9.19
CA GLU A 29 2.61 -16.91 9.88
C GLU A 29 2.42 -16.85 11.40
N ALA A 30 2.18 -15.67 11.97
CA ALA A 30 1.91 -15.52 13.40
C ALA A 30 0.69 -16.35 13.85
N ARG A 31 -0.37 -16.38 13.04
CA ARG A 31 -1.56 -17.21 13.30
C ARG A 31 -1.24 -18.70 13.22
N ALA A 32 -0.48 -19.13 12.22
CA ALA A 32 -0.10 -20.53 12.01
C ALA A 32 0.80 -21.06 13.13
N LEU A 33 1.64 -20.22 13.71
CA LEU A 33 2.49 -20.56 14.85
C LEU A 33 1.72 -20.70 16.18
N GLY A 34 0.49 -20.19 16.25
CA GLY A 34 -0.35 -20.30 17.44
C GLY A 34 0.16 -19.45 18.61
N ARG A 35 0.19 -20.03 19.82
CA ARG A 35 0.57 -19.29 21.05
C ARG A 35 2.01 -18.81 20.96
N GLY A 36 2.22 -17.50 21.14
CA GLY A 36 3.53 -16.87 21.01
C GLY A 36 3.93 -16.54 19.56
N GLY A 37 3.12 -16.88 18.56
CA GLY A 37 3.43 -16.60 17.15
C GLY A 37 3.61 -15.12 16.83
N ILE A 38 2.83 -14.24 17.47
CA ILE A 38 3.00 -12.78 17.33
C ILE A 38 4.37 -12.34 17.85
N GLU A 39 4.83 -12.91 18.96
CA GLU A 39 6.13 -12.59 19.55
C GLU A 39 7.26 -13.05 18.64
N LEU A 40 7.20 -14.29 18.15
CA LEU A 40 8.20 -14.85 17.25
C LEU A 40 8.32 -14.06 15.94
N VAL A 41 7.20 -13.66 15.35
CA VAL A 41 7.20 -12.86 14.11
C VAL A 41 7.68 -11.43 14.37
N HIS A 42 7.35 -10.85 15.54
CA HIS A 42 7.89 -9.56 15.94
C HIS A 42 9.42 -9.60 16.04
N GLU A 43 9.99 -10.58 16.75
CA GLU A 43 11.44 -10.76 16.87
C GLU A 43 12.11 -11.07 15.51
N ALA A 44 11.42 -11.78 14.63
CA ALA A 44 11.95 -12.11 13.30
C ALA A 44 11.99 -10.90 12.36
N THR A 45 10.99 -10.01 12.42
CA THR A 45 10.74 -8.99 11.37
C THR A 45 10.78 -7.53 11.86
N GLY A 46 10.75 -7.30 13.17
CA GLY A 46 10.59 -5.97 13.77
C GLY A 46 9.18 -5.37 13.63
N MET A 47 8.23 -6.06 12.99
CA MET A 47 6.87 -5.54 12.81
C MET A 47 6.15 -5.40 14.16
N ALA A 48 5.48 -4.28 14.39
CA ALA A 48 4.78 -4.03 15.64
C ALA A 48 3.73 -5.12 15.94
N ARG A 49 3.71 -5.61 17.19
CA ARG A 49 2.75 -6.63 17.67
C ARG A 49 1.29 -6.24 17.39
N SER A 50 0.95 -4.96 17.56
CA SER A 50 -0.38 -4.41 17.26
C SER A 50 -0.74 -4.50 15.77
N THR A 51 0.23 -4.34 14.87
CA THR A 51 0.07 -4.49 13.43
C THR A 51 -0.16 -5.94 13.03
N LEU A 52 0.57 -6.88 13.64
CA LEU A 52 0.35 -8.32 13.46
C LEU A 52 -1.04 -8.74 13.97
N ALA A 53 -1.43 -8.32 15.16
CA ALA A 53 -2.75 -8.59 15.72
C ALA A 53 -3.89 -8.00 14.86
N ARG A 54 -3.69 -6.81 14.27
CA ARG A 54 -4.61 -6.24 13.29
C ARG A 54 -4.69 -7.10 12.03
N GLY A 55 -3.56 -7.54 11.49
CA GLY A 55 -3.53 -8.43 10.33
C GLY A 55 -4.23 -9.77 10.59
N ILE A 56 -4.10 -10.35 11.79
CA ILE A 56 -4.80 -11.59 12.16
C ILE A 56 -6.31 -11.37 12.16
N ARG A 57 -6.78 -10.25 12.72
CA ARG A 57 -8.20 -9.87 12.67
C ARG A 57 -8.68 -9.65 11.24
N GLU A 58 -7.85 -9.02 10.41
CA GLU A 58 -8.13 -8.78 9.00
C GLU A 58 -8.27 -10.11 8.21
N LEU A 59 -7.43 -11.11 8.50
CA LEU A 59 -7.50 -12.45 7.91
C LEU A 59 -8.69 -13.29 8.39
N ALA A 60 -9.33 -12.92 9.50
CA ALA A 60 -10.54 -13.58 9.99
C ALA A 60 -11.81 -13.05 9.33
N GLN A 61 -11.72 -11.92 8.64
CA GLN A 61 -12.83 -11.35 7.88
C GLN A 61 -12.87 -11.94 6.46
N PRO A 62 -14.05 -11.95 5.81
CA PRO A 62 -14.14 -12.32 4.40
C PRO A 62 -13.18 -11.46 3.58
N PRO A 63 -12.51 -12.04 2.55
CA PRO A 63 -11.62 -11.27 1.70
C PRO A 63 -12.42 -10.18 1.00
N VAL A 64 -12.27 -8.95 1.46
CA VAL A 64 -12.71 -7.78 0.72
C VAL A 64 -11.77 -7.69 -0.48
N LEU A 65 -12.28 -7.95 -1.68
CA LEU A 65 -11.55 -7.72 -2.92
C LEU A 65 -11.18 -6.24 -2.96
N SER A 66 -9.98 -5.91 -2.47
CA SER A 66 -9.48 -4.55 -2.54
C SER A 66 -9.17 -4.28 -4.02
N THR A 67 -10.10 -3.63 -4.70
CA THR A 67 -9.92 -3.08 -6.07
C THR A 67 -8.88 -1.95 -6.09
N SER A 68 -8.25 -1.66 -4.96
CA SER A 68 -7.21 -0.65 -4.83
C SER A 68 -6.02 -1.02 -5.71
N ARG A 69 -5.91 -0.33 -6.85
CA ARG A 69 -4.64 -0.21 -7.57
C ARG A 69 -3.55 0.13 -6.56
N VAL A 70 -2.48 -0.67 -6.57
CA VAL A 70 -1.29 -0.46 -5.73
C VAL A 70 -0.66 0.92 -5.98
N ARG A 71 -0.90 1.48 -7.18
CA ARG A 71 -0.54 2.86 -7.53
C ARG A 71 -1.79 3.74 -7.56
N ARG A 72 -1.72 4.94 -6.97
CA ARG A 72 -2.68 6.00 -7.30
C ARG A 72 -2.67 6.22 -8.82
N ALA A 73 -3.82 6.61 -9.38
CA ALA A 73 -3.80 7.19 -10.72
C ALA A 73 -2.78 8.34 -10.72
N GLY A 74 -1.94 8.42 -11.76
CA GLY A 74 -1.08 9.61 -11.93
C GLY A 74 -1.96 10.85 -11.99
N GLY A 75 -1.47 12.00 -11.54
CA GLY A 75 -2.23 13.27 -11.49
C GLY A 75 -2.65 13.84 -12.86
N GLY A 76 -2.51 13.06 -13.95
CA GLY A 76 -2.71 13.52 -15.31
C GLY A 76 -1.67 14.56 -15.74
N ARG A 77 -1.75 14.98 -17.01
CA ARG A 77 -1.10 16.22 -17.44
C ARG A 77 -1.95 17.37 -16.87
N LYS A 78 -1.33 18.27 -16.09
CA LYS A 78 -1.99 19.51 -15.63
C LYS A 78 -2.69 20.20 -16.80
N GLN A 79 -3.86 20.80 -16.54
CA GLN A 79 -4.57 21.55 -17.58
C GLN A 79 -3.66 22.63 -18.16
N LEU A 80 -3.83 22.97 -19.45
CA LEU A 80 -2.94 23.95 -20.08
C LEU A 80 -3.11 25.33 -19.43
N VAL A 81 -4.32 25.67 -18.97
CA VAL A 81 -4.62 26.85 -18.14
C VAL A 81 -3.94 26.88 -16.77
N GLU A 82 -3.57 25.72 -16.19
CA GLU A 82 -2.75 25.70 -14.96
C GLU A 82 -1.28 26.01 -15.23
N LYS A 83 -0.80 25.78 -16.46
CA LYS A 83 0.57 26.09 -16.88
C LYS A 83 0.68 27.50 -17.44
N ASP A 84 -0.39 27.96 -18.08
CA ASP A 84 -0.51 29.25 -18.72
C ASP A 84 -1.89 29.86 -18.36
N PRO A 85 -1.95 30.67 -17.29
CA PRO A 85 -3.19 31.31 -16.87
C PRO A 85 -3.80 32.27 -17.90
N ALA A 86 -2.99 32.80 -18.83
CA ALA A 86 -3.44 33.75 -19.85
C ALA A 86 -4.02 33.07 -21.10
N LEU A 87 -3.78 31.76 -21.26
CA LEU A 87 -4.21 30.99 -22.43
C LEU A 87 -5.69 31.15 -22.77
N LEU A 88 -6.57 31.18 -21.77
CA LEU A 88 -8.02 31.28 -22.02
C LEU A 88 -8.38 32.66 -22.58
N SER A 89 -7.88 33.73 -21.95
CA SER A 89 -8.14 35.10 -22.41
C SER A 89 -7.54 35.38 -23.78
N ASP A 90 -6.36 34.83 -24.07
CA ASP A 90 -5.69 35.02 -25.36
C ASP A 90 -6.47 34.34 -26.49
N LEU A 91 -7.01 33.14 -26.23
CA LEU A 91 -7.86 32.43 -27.18
C LEU A 91 -9.20 33.12 -27.40
N GLU A 92 -9.80 33.68 -26.35
CA GLU A 92 -11.04 34.47 -26.46
C GLU A 92 -10.82 35.74 -27.30
N ALA A 93 -9.70 36.44 -27.10
CA ALA A 93 -9.35 37.64 -27.86
C ALA A 93 -9.10 37.37 -29.36
N LEU A 94 -8.72 36.14 -29.73
CA LEU A 94 -8.54 35.73 -31.13
C LEU A 94 -9.86 35.50 -31.88
N VAL A 95 -10.96 35.24 -31.16
CA VAL A 95 -12.27 34.88 -31.74
C VAL A 95 -13.29 36.02 -31.63
N GLU A 96 -13.07 36.98 -30.72
CA GLU A 96 -13.85 38.22 -30.64
C GLU A 96 -13.79 38.97 -32.00
N PRO A 97 -14.94 39.11 -32.70
CA PRO A 97 -14.98 39.87 -33.93
C PRO A 97 -14.66 41.34 -33.61
N GLY A 98 -13.63 41.86 -34.26
CA GLY A 98 -13.35 43.29 -34.25
C GLY A 98 -14.62 44.06 -34.60
N THR A 99 -14.95 45.02 -33.73
CA THR A 99 -16.01 46.00 -34.00
C THR A 99 -15.66 46.87 -35.20
#